data_AF-A0A7W3T953-F1
#
_entry.id   AF-A0A7W3T953-F1
#
_cell.length_a   1.000
_cell.length_b   1.000
_cell.length_c   1.000
_cell.angle_alpha   90.00
_cell.angle_beta   90.00
_cell.angle_gamma   90.00
#
_symmetry.space_group_name_H-M   'P 1'
#
loop_
_entity.id
_entity.type
_entity.pdbx_description
1 polymer ?
#
loop_
_entity_poly.entity_id
_entity_poly.type
_entity_poly.pdbx_seq_one_letter_code
_entity_poly.pdbx_strand_id
1 'polypeptide(L)'
;MAENPGGNPGGGKSPVVEPDAEPVGEAVMRVAHALRRRDPRLLLSERECRTLAPGITAWLNRGTSEAEVVRSLCQGLPTVLRGRAAGILAWRLREHLPPPAPV
;
A
#
# COMPACT_ATOMS: atom_id res chain seq x y z
N MET A 1 44.96 -33.77 16.01
CA MET A 1 44.05 -32.98 16.86
C MET A 1 44.26 -31.52 16.51
N ALA A 2 43.40 -30.96 15.66
CA ALA A 2 43.34 -29.53 15.41
C ALA A 2 41.85 -29.18 15.40
N GLU A 3 41.42 -28.51 16.45
CA GLU A 3 40.02 -28.18 16.72
C GLU A 3 39.70 -26.86 16.03
N ASN A 4 38.60 -26.87 15.29
CA ASN A 4 38.08 -25.79 14.46
C ASN A 4 37.32 -24.78 15.34
N PRO A 5 37.59 -23.47 15.29
CA PRO A 5 36.68 -22.47 15.87
C PRO A 5 35.87 -21.78 14.76
N GLY A 6 34.95 -22.51 14.13
CA GLY A 6 33.97 -21.96 13.20
C GLY A 6 32.60 -21.83 13.87
N GLY A 7 32.38 -20.75 14.60
CA GLY A 7 31.11 -20.45 15.28
C GLY A 7 30.55 -19.09 14.86
N ASN A 8 30.18 -18.93 13.59
CA ASN A 8 29.31 -17.83 13.17
C ASN A 8 27.85 -18.27 13.38
N PRO A 9 27.03 -17.59 14.22
CA PRO A 9 25.60 -17.84 14.25
C PRO A 9 24.96 -17.21 13.00
N GLY A 10 25.01 -17.94 11.90
CA GLY A 10 24.15 -17.68 10.76
C GLY A 10 22.68 -17.95 11.13
N GLY A 11 21.77 -17.15 10.59
CA GLY A 11 20.38 -17.58 10.44
C GLY A 11 19.30 -16.67 11.02
N GLY A 12 19.58 -15.39 11.27
CA GLY A 12 18.50 -14.40 11.30
C GLY A 12 18.02 -14.15 9.88
N LYS A 13 16.93 -14.79 9.47
CA LYS A 13 16.26 -14.72 8.16
C LYS A 13 16.08 -13.26 7.70
N SER A 14 17.08 -12.68 7.05
CA SER A 14 16.88 -11.52 6.20
C SER A 14 15.83 -11.92 5.17
N PRO A 15 14.71 -11.19 5.02
CA PRO A 15 13.86 -11.42 3.86
C PRO A 15 14.73 -11.06 2.67
N VAL A 16 15.01 -12.06 1.83
CA VAL A 16 15.44 -11.83 0.46
C VAL A 16 14.34 -10.95 -0.16
N VAL A 17 14.60 -9.65 -0.24
CA VAL A 17 13.76 -8.73 -1.00
C VAL A 17 14.19 -8.93 -2.44
N GLU A 18 13.38 -9.67 -3.19
CA GLU A 18 13.54 -9.83 -4.63
C GLU A 18 13.50 -8.43 -5.27
N PRO A 19 14.53 -7.97 -6.00
CA PRO A 19 14.71 -6.56 -6.35
C PRO A 19 13.77 -6.03 -7.44
N ASP A 20 12.76 -6.80 -7.87
CA ASP A 20 11.78 -6.38 -8.89
C ASP A 20 10.36 -6.21 -8.33
N ALA A 21 10.06 -6.81 -7.18
CA ALA A 21 8.85 -6.53 -6.43
C ALA A 21 9.22 -5.54 -5.33
N GLU A 22 9.04 -4.25 -5.58
CA GLU A 22 9.06 -3.28 -4.48
C GLU A 22 8.23 -3.83 -3.32
N PRO A 23 8.75 -3.77 -2.08
CA PRO A 23 7.98 -4.25 -0.95
C PRO A 23 6.67 -3.48 -1.02
N VAL A 24 5.56 -4.17 -1.22
CA VAL A 24 4.24 -3.57 -1.49
C VAL A 24 3.89 -2.45 -0.49
N GLY A 25 4.47 -2.50 0.71
CA GLY A 25 4.45 -1.41 1.69
C GLY A 25 4.99 -0.05 1.18
N GLU A 26 6.05 0.01 0.40
CA GLU A 26 6.62 1.25 -0.13
C GLU A 26 5.68 1.89 -1.18
N ALA A 27 5.21 1.12 -2.16
CA ALA A 27 4.22 1.58 -3.13
C ALA A 27 2.92 2.05 -2.44
N VAL A 28 2.45 1.33 -1.42
CA VAL A 28 1.31 1.74 -0.59
C VAL A 28 1.57 3.08 0.11
N MET A 29 2.76 3.27 0.67
CA MET A 29 3.14 4.52 1.33
C MET A 29 3.25 5.68 0.34
N ARG A 30 3.76 5.44 -0.88
CA ARG A 30 3.80 6.43 -1.96
C ARG A 30 2.39 6.86 -2.38
N VAL A 31 1.46 5.91 -2.55
CA VAL A 31 0.04 6.19 -2.82
C VAL A 31 -0.59 7.00 -1.67
N ALA A 32 -0.40 6.57 -0.42
CA ALA A 32 -0.96 7.26 0.75
C ALA A 32 -0.41 8.69 0.90
N HIS A 33 0.88 8.89 0.64
CA HIS A 33 1.49 10.21 0.64
C HIS A 33 0.96 11.09 -0.50
N ALA A 34 0.81 10.52 -1.71
CA ALA A 34 0.25 11.22 -2.85
C ALA A 34 -1.21 11.66 -2.60
N LEU A 35 -2.03 10.82 -1.96
CA LEU A 35 -3.39 11.18 -1.53
C LEU A 35 -3.39 12.40 -0.60
N ARG A 36 -2.53 12.41 0.42
CA ARG A 36 -2.40 13.54 1.36
C ARG A 36 -1.95 14.83 0.67
N ARG A 37 -1.07 14.73 -0.33
CA ARG A 37 -0.62 15.89 -1.12
C ARG A 37 -1.70 16.41 -2.05
N ARG A 38 -2.51 15.53 -2.63
CA ARG A 38 -3.57 15.87 -3.57
C ARG A 38 -4.75 16.54 -2.86
N ASP A 39 -5.09 16.02 -1.69
CA ASP A 39 -6.15 16.57 -0.85
C ASP A 39 -5.70 16.62 0.63
N PRO A 40 -5.31 17.79 1.14
CA PRO A 40 -4.85 17.93 2.52
C PRO A 40 -5.94 17.67 3.56
N ARG A 41 -7.21 17.56 3.14
CA ARG A 41 -8.33 17.17 4.03
C ARG A 41 -8.27 15.68 4.38
N LEU A 42 -7.54 14.88 3.61
CA LEU A 42 -7.28 13.46 3.88
C LEU A 42 -6.16 13.34 4.92
N LEU A 43 -6.46 13.65 6.18
CA LEU A 43 -5.53 13.44 7.29
C LEU A 43 -5.39 11.95 7.60
N LEU A 44 -4.53 11.27 6.84
CA LEU A 44 -4.23 9.84 7.02
C LEU A 44 -3.12 9.66 8.05
N SER A 45 -3.47 9.14 9.23
CA SER A 45 -2.51 8.64 10.21
C SER A 45 -1.88 7.33 9.73
N GLU A 46 -0.74 6.95 10.31
CA GLU A 46 -0.04 5.71 9.95
C GLU A 46 -0.93 4.46 10.08
N ARG A 47 -1.76 4.40 11.13
CA ARG A 47 -2.74 3.31 11.33
C ARG A 47 -3.73 3.22 10.17
N GLU A 48 -4.21 4.37 9.72
CA GLU A 48 -5.16 4.45 8.61
C GLU A 48 -4.49 4.05 7.28
N CYS A 49 -3.23 4.45 7.05
CA CYS A 49 -2.45 3.97 5.91
C CYS A 49 -2.32 2.42 5.92
N ARG A 50 -2.09 1.82 7.09
CA ARG A 50 -2.04 0.35 7.23
C ARG A 50 -3.39 -0.31 6.94
N THR A 51 -4.51 0.33 7.29
CA THR A 51 -5.86 -0.16 6.94
C THR A 51 -6.12 -0.07 5.44
N LEU A 52 -5.58 0.94 4.76
CA LEU A 52 -5.71 1.11 3.31
C LEU A 52 -4.77 0.23 2.51
N ALA A 53 -3.65 -0.17 3.09
CA ALA A 53 -2.64 -1.03 2.47
C ALA A 53 -3.21 -2.23 1.71
N PRO A 54 -4.03 -3.12 2.31
CA PRO A 54 -4.56 -4.28 1.59
C PRO A 54 -5.44 -3.91 0.39
N GLY A 55 -6.20 -2.83 0.48
CA GLY A 55 -7.03 -2.36 -0.63
C GLY A 55 -6.18 -1.81 -1.77
N ILE A 56 -5.16 -1.00 -1.46
CA ILE A 56 -4.23 -0.47 -2.46
C ILE A 56 -3.46 -1.61 -3.13
N THR A 57 -2.93 -2.55 -2.35
CA THR A 57 -2.27 -3.76 -2.87
C THR A 57 -3.16 -4.51 -3.85
N ALA A 58 -4.45 -4.68 -3.54
CA ALA A 58 -5.37 -5.38 -4.43
C ALA A 58 -5.56 -4.68 -5.78
N TRP A 59 -5.53 -3.34 -5.81
CA TRP A 59 -5.58 -2.57 -7.06
C TRP A 59 -4.29 -2.69 -7.86
N LEU A 60 -3.14 -2.58 -7.18
CA LEU A 60 -1.82 -2.73 -7.81
C LEU A 60 -1.67 -4.13 -8.42
N ASN A 61 -2.07 -5.18 -7.70
CA ASN A 61 -2.06 -6.57 -8.19
C ASN A 61 -2.99 -6.80 -9.40
N ARG A 62 -3.99 -5.92 -9.60
CA ARG A 62 -4.84 -5.95 -10.81
C ARG A 62 -4.26 -5.16 -11.98
N GLY A 63 -3.01 -4.71 -11.87
CA GLY A 63 -2.32 -3.94 -12.91
C GLY A 63 -2.64 -2.44 -12.89
N THR A 64 -3.27 -1.95 -11.83
CA THR A 64 -3.54 -0.50 -11.72
C THR A 64 -2.28 0.22 -11.22
N SER A 65 -1.86 1.27 -11.91
CA SER A 65 -0.71 2.07 -11.46
C SER A 65 -1.05 2.92 -10.23
N GLU A 66 -0.05 3.27 -9.42
CA GLU A 66 -0.22 4.12 -8.23
C GLU A 66 -0.95 5.44 -8.54
N ALA A 67 -0.60 6.09 -9.64
CA ALA A 67 -1.24 7.33 -10.09
C ALA A 67 -2.72 7.14 -10.40
N GLU A 68 -3.10 6.01 -11.00
CA GLU A 68 -4.49 5.67 -11.31
C GLU A 68 -5.28 5.32 -10.05
N VAL A 69 -4.66 4.65 -9.07
CA VAL A 69 -5.26 4.45 -7.75
C VAL A 69 -5.54 5.79 -7.08
N VAL A 70 -4.54 6.67 -6.98
CA VAL A 70 -4.70 8.01 -6.39
C VAL A 70 -5.78 8.80 -7.11
N ARG A 71 -5.73 8.81 -8.45
CA ARG A 71 -6.70 9.51 -9.30
C ARG A 71 -8.12 8.98 -9.06
N SER A 72 -8.32 7.67 -9.04
CA SER A 72 -9.63 7.04 -8.83
C SER A 72 -10.17 7.29 -7.43
N LEU A 73 -9.31 7.25 -6.42
CA LEU A 73 -9.68 7.52 -5.04
C LEU A 73 -10.03 8.99 -4.79
N CYS A 74 -9.37 9.91 -5.49
CA CYS A 74 -9.70 11.33 -5.44
C CYS A 74 -10.90 11.71 -6.33
N GLN A 75 -11.19 10.94 -7.38
CA GLN A 75 -12.32 11.21 -8.27
C GLN A 75 -13.66 10.93 -7.57
N GLY A 76 -14.46 11.98 -7.38
CA GLY A 76 -15.78 11.89 -6.77
C GLY A 76 -15.76 11.90 -5.23
N LEU A 77 -14.66 12.30 -4.60
CA LEU A 77 -14.66 12.56 -3.16
C LEU A 77 -15.76 13.57 -2.80
N PRO A 78 -16.52 13.32 -1.73
CA PRO A 78 -17.55 14.26 -1.31
C PRO A 78 -16.89 15.58 -0.91
N THR A 79 -17.51 16.70 -1.31
CA THR A 79 -17.03 18.06 -1.01
C THR A 79 -16.79 18.29 0.49
N VAL A 80 -17.54 17.57 1.33
CA VAL A 80 -17.38 17.55 2.79
C VAL A 80 -17.11 16.12 3.25
N LEU A 81 -15.92 15.89 3.79
CA LEU A 81 -15.57 14.63 4.44
C LEU A 81 -16.17 14.62 5.85
N ARG A 82 -17.43 14.23 5.97
CA ARG A 82 -18.11 14.04 7.26
C ARG A 82 -17.76 12.66 7.84
N GLY A 83 -16.52 12.48 8.31
CA GLY A 83 -16.08 11.23 8.95
C GLY A 83 -14.58 10.94 8.81
N ARG A 84 -14.15 9.72 9.18
CA ARG A 84 -12.77 9.25 8.99
C ARG A 84 -12.51 9.07 7.49
N ALA A 85 -11.65 9.93 6.91
CA ALA A 85 -11.27 9.92 5.49
C ALA A 85 -10.86 8.52 5.00
N ALA A 86 -10.10 7.80 5.80
CA ALA A 86 -9.64 6.46 5.48
C ALA A 86 -10.75 5.41 5.40
N GLY A 87 -11.82 5.54 6.18
CA GLY A 87 -12.99 4.65 6.04
C GLY A 87 -13.67 4.82 4.68
N ILE A 88 -13.79 6.07 4.22
CA ILE A 88 -14.33 6.40 2.89
C ILE A 88 -13.43 5.83 1.79
N LEU A 89 -12.11 6.01 1.92
CA LEU A 89 -11.13 5.49 0.97
C LEU A 89 -11.13 3.95 0.94
N ALA A 90 -11.22 3.29 2.09
CA ALA A 90 -11.29 1.83 2.18
C ALA A 90 -12.56 1.28 1.53
N TRP A 91 -13.71 1.93 1.76
CA TRP A 91 -14.95 1.59 1.08
C TRP A 91 -14.82 1.76 -0.44
N ARG A 92 -14.23 2.87 -0.91
CA ARG A 92 -14.00 3.09 -2.35
C ARG A 92 -13.05 2.09 -2.97
N LEU A 93 -11.96 1.73 -2.29
CA LEU A 93 -11.04 0.69 -2.75
C LEU A 93 -11.76 -0.65 -2.94
N ARG A 94 -12.74 -0.95 -2.09
CA ARG A 94 -13.55 -2.17 -2.22
C ARG A 94 -14.59 -2.05 -3.34
N GLU A 95 -15.31 -0.93 -3.40
CA GLU A 95 -16.44 -0.74 -4.31
C GLU A 95 -15.99 -0.51 -5.77
N HIS A 96 -14.92 0.26 -5.98
CA HIS A 96 -14.38 0.58 -7.30
C HIS A 96 -13.28 -0.39 -7.75
N LEU A 97 -13.07 -1.51 -7.03
CA LEU A 97 -12.03 -2.47 -7.38
C LEU A 97 -12.26 -2.96 -8.83
N PRO A 98 -11.37 -2.64 -9.78
CA PRO A 98 -11.57 -3.00 -11.18
C PRO A 98 -11.68 -4.53 -11.28
N PRO A 99 -12.62 -5.11 -12.05
CA PRO A 99 -12.75 -6.57 -12.17
C PRO A 99 -11.39 -7.19 -12.55
N PRO A 100 -11.08 -8.43 -12.09
CA PRO A 100 -9.84 -9.07 -12.48
C PRO A 100 -9.80 -9.13 -14.01
N ALA A 101 -8.68 -8.71 -14.62
CA ALA A 101 -8.53 -8.75 -16.06
C ALA A 101 -8.86 -10.17 -16.54
N PRO A 102 -9.72 -10.33 -17.58
CA PRO A 102 -10.01 -11.65 -18.11
C PRO A 102 -8.72 -12.29 -18.61
N VAL A 103 -8.54 -13.56 -18.25
CA VAL A 103 -7.44 -14.42 -18.67
C VAL A 103 -7.45 -14.69 -20.17
#